data_AF-A0A7X6RNZ7-F1
#
_entry.id   AF-A0A7X6RNZ7-F1
#
_cell.length_a   1.000
_cell.length_b   1.000
_cell.length_c   1.000
_cell.angle_alpha   90.00
_cell.angle_beta   90.00
_cell.angle_gamma   90.00
#
_symmetry.space_group_name_H-M   'P 1'
#
loop_
_entity.id
_entity.type
_entity.pdbx_description
1 polymer ?
#
loop_
_entity_poly.entity_id
_entity_poly.type
_entity_poly.pdbx_seq_one_letter_code
_entity_poly.pdbx_strand_id
1 'polypeptide(L)'
;MRGVVGTLFAVRPRQMMGQLFGAGADTRGERLVAAHFAVRDLGLGAGLFRSLRRREHEAEWMLAGTAADLVDLCAIAATRKPRPLPKKAMVVGMAAIVLTDAALTTLLLRERRHPGRTER
;
A
#
# COMPACT_ATOMS: atom_id res chain seq x y z
N MET A 1 5.19 -5.38 -3.61
CA MET A 1 4.45 -5.45 -2.33
C MET A 1 2.96 -5.18 -2.51
N ARG A 2 2.50 -3.98 -2.87
CA ARG A 2 1.06 -3.63 -2.92
C ARG A 2 0.16 -4.53 -3.79
N GLY A 3 0.63 -5.01 -4.95
CA GLY A 3 -0.16 -5.98 -5.75
C GLY A 3 -0.44 -7.30 -5.02
N VAL A 4 0.47 -7.73 -4.13
CA VAL A 4 0.26 -8.89 -3.25
C VAL A 4 -0.79 -8.56 -2.19
N VAL A 5 -0.73 -7.37 -1.58
CA VAL A 5 -1.73 -6.91 -0.60
C VAL A 5 -3.13 -6.83 -1.23
N GLY A 6 -3.26 -6.21 -2.41
CA GLY A 6 -4.51 -6.16 -3.16
C GLY A 6 -5.07 -7.54 -3.49
N THR A 7 -4.20 -8.48 -3.89
CA THR A 7 -4.60 -9.88 -4.11
C THR A 7 -5.10 -10.54 -2.83
N LEU A 8 -4.46 -10.30 -1.69
CA LEU A 8 -4.92 -10.83 -0.40
C LEU A 8 -6.27 -10.26 0.02
N PHE A 9 -6.54 -8.98 -0.23
CA PHE A 9 -7.87 -8.39 -0.02
C PHE A 9 -8.93 -8.97 -0.95
N ALA A 10 -8.59 -9.31 -2.20
CA ALA A 10 -9.50 -9.96 -3.13
C ALA A 10 -9.83 -11.41 -2.72
N VAL A 11 -8.82 -12.19 -2.32
CA VAL A 11 -8.97 -13.63 -2.04
C VAL A 11 -9.43 -13.89 -0.59
N ARG A 12 -8.97 -13.09 0.37
CA ARG A 12 -9.24 -13.27 1.82
C ARG A 12 -9.74 -11.98 2.50
N PRO A 13 -10.83 -11.38 2.02
CA PRO A 13 -11.31 -10.08 2.51
C PRO A 13 -11.62 -10.09 4.01
N ARG A 14 -12.31 -11.13 4.52
CA ARG A 14 -12.64 -11.25 5.96
C ARG A 14 -11.41 -11.27 6.85
N GLN A 15 -10.40 -12.04 6.46
CA GLN A 15 -9.16 -12.17 7.23
C GLN A 15 -8.41 -10.84 7.27
N MET A 16 -8.25 -10.20 6.10
CA MET A 16 -7.53 -8.92 5.97
C MET A 16 -8.23 -7.81 6.76
N MET A 17 -9.55 -7.67 6.61
CA MET A 17 -10.34 -6.71 7.38
C MET A 17 -10.26 -6.99 8.88
N GLY A 18 -10.27 -8.26 9.27
CA GLY A 18 -10.25 -8.67 10.68
C GLY A 18 -8.91 -8.43 11.36
N GLN A 19 -7.81 -8.59 10.61
CA GLN A 19 -6.46 -8.38 11.12
C GLN A 19 -6.08 -6.89 11.14
N LEU A 20 -6.43 -6.13 10.10
CA LEU A 20 -6.04 -4.73 9.96
C LEU A 20 -7.01 -3.75 10.63
N PHE A 21 -8.32 -3.96 10.48
CA PHE A 21 -9.34 -3.02 10.96
C PHE A 21 -10.13 -3.55 12.16
N GLY A 22 -9.94 -4.83 12.52
CA GLY A 22 -10.76 -5.48 13.54
C GLY A 22 -12.24 -5.58 13.14
N ALA A 23 -12.48 -5.75 11.84
CA ALA A 23 -13.78 -5.80 11.17
C ALA A 23 -13.91 -7.12 10.38
N GLY A 24 -15.09 -7.73 10.32
CA GLY A 24 -15.23 -9.09 9.78
C GLY A 24 -15.37 -9.18 8.26
N ALA A 25 -15.61 -8.08 7.55
CA ALA A 25 -16.16 -8.06 6.19
C ALA A 25 -17.56 -8.71 6.09
N ASP A 26 -18.32 -8.61 7.19
CA ASP A 26 -19.64 -9.22 7.33
C ASP A 26 -20.74 -8.26 6.86
N THR A 27 -20.52 -6.95 6.96
CA THR A 27 -21.46 -5.94 6.47
C THR A 27 -21.17 -5.54 5.03
N ARG A 28 -22.19 -5.02 4.33
CA ARG A 28 -22.03 -4.47 2.97
C ARG A 28 -20.93 -3.41 2.90
N GLY A 29 -20.86 -2.52 3.91
CA GLY A 29 -19.85 -1.47 3.98
C GLY A 29 -18.43 -2.04 4.07
N GLU A 30 -18.20 -3.02 4.96
CA GLU A 30 -16.87 -3.63 5.11
C GLU A 30 -16.43 -4.40 3.86
N ARG A 31 -17.36 -5.04 3.13
CA ARG A 31 -17.07 -5.70 1.85
C ARG A 31 -16.71 -4.70 0.76
N LEU A 32 -17.40 -3.56 0.71
CA LEU A 32 -17.07 -2.48 -0.23
C LEU A 32 -15.69 -1.89 0.05
N VAL A 33 -15.34 -1.72 1.33
CA VAL A 33 -13.99 -1.31 1.72
C VAL A 33 -12.97 -2.34 1.24
N ALA A 34 -13.15 -3.63 1.56
CA ALA A 34 -12.22 -4.67 1.11
C ALA A 34 -12.06 -4.72 -0.42
N ALA A 35 -13.16 -4.58 -1.17
CA ALA A 35 -13.12 -4.52 -2.63
C ALA A 35 -12.40 -3.27 -3.15
N HIS A 36 -12.61 -2.12 -2.52
CA HIS A 36 -11.90 -0.89 -2.87
C HIS A 36 -10.38 -1.04 -2.71
N PHE A 37 -9.93 -1.59 -1.57
CA PHE A 37 -8.52 -1.91 -1.33
C PHE A 37 -7.96 -2.82 -2.43
N ALA A 38 -8.65 -3.91 -2.74
CA ALA A 38 -8.23 -4.84 -3.78
C ALA A 38 -8.06 -4.16 -5.15
N VAL A 39 -9.10 -3.45 -5.62
CA VAL A 39 -9.08 -2.79 -6.94
C VAL A 39 -8.00 -1.72 -7.01
N ARG A 40 -7.89 -0.87 -5.97
CA ARG A 40 -6.93 0.22 -5.92
C ARG A 40 -5.49 -0.31 -5.91
N ASP A 41 -5.18 -1.28 -5.08
CA ASP A 41 -3.81 -1.80 -4.93
C ASP A 41 -3.35 -2.58 -6.17
N LEU A 42 -4.27 -3.33 -6.81
CA LEU A 42 -4.02 -3.97 -8.09
C LEU A 42 -3.81 -2.92 -9.19
N GLY A 43 -4.62 -1.86 -9.23
CA GLY A 43 -4.47 -0.76 -10.19
C GLY A 43 -3.14 -0.02 -10.04
N LEU A 44 -2.78 0.37 -8.82
CA LEU A 44 -1.50 1.02 -8.51
C LEU A 44 -0.30 0.09 -8.79
N GLY A 45 -0.43 -1.19 -8.47
CA GLY A 45 0.60 -2.19 -8.76
C GLY A 45 0.81 -2.40 -10.26
N ALA A 46 -0.28 -2.53 -11.04
CA ALA A 46 -0.23 -2.67 -12.49
C ALA A 46 0.30 -1.39 -13.17
N GLY A 47 -0.11 -0.22 -12.68
CA GLY A 47 0.40 1.07 -13.15
C GLY A 47 1.89 1.22 -12.94
N LEU A 48 2.38 0.91 -11.73
CA LEU A 48 3.82 0.92 -11.41
C LEU A 48 4.61 -0.12 -12.22
N PHE A 49 4.07 -1.31 -12.40
CA PHE A 49 4.73 -2.33 -13.22
C PHE A 49 4.85 -1.89 -14.68
N ARG A 50 3.78 -1.27 -15.22
CA ARG A 50 3.78 -0.73 -16.57
C ARG A 50 4.76 0.43 -16.72
N SER A 51 4.85 1.34 -15.74
CA SER A 51 5.80 2.46 -15.76
C SER A 51 7.25 1.98 -15.75
N LEU A 52 7.58 1.02 -14.90
CA LEU A 52 8.91 0.41 -14.85
C LEU A 52 9.31 -0.26 -16.18
N ARG A 53 8.37 -0.94 -16.84
CA ARG A 53 8.63 -1.55 -18.16
C ARG A 53 8.86 -0.53 -19.27
N ARG A 54 8.23 0.64 -19.16
CA ARG A 54 8.34 1.72 -20.15
C ARG A 54 9.40 2.77 -19.80
N ARG A 55 9.93 2.73 -18.58
CA ARG A 55 10.82 3.76 -18.01
C ARG A 55 10.19 5.16 -18.02
N GLU A 56 8.89 5.21 -17.77
CA GLU A 56 8.07 6.42 -17.86
C GLU A 56 7.19 6.53 -16.62
N HIS A 57 7.16 7.69 -15.98
CA HIS A 57 6.25 7.98 -14.86
C HIS A 57 6.38 7.09 -13.61
N GLU A 58 7.55 6.50 -13.38
CA GLU A 58 7.81 5.62 -12.22
C GLU A 58 7.59 6.34 -10.89
N ALA A 59 8.11 7.57 -10.77
CA ALA A 59 8.01 8.39 -9.58
C ALA A 59 6.55 8.73 -9.24
N GLU A 60 5.71 9.02 -10.23
CA GLU A 60 4.29 9.36 -10.06
C GLU A 60 3.49 8.16 -9.56
N TRP A 61 3.69 6.98 -10.13
CA TRP A 61 3.05 5.74 -9.67
C TRP A 61 3.54 5.29 -8.29
N MET A 62 4.83 5.52 -8.00
CA MET A 62 5.38 5.23 -6.68
C MET A 62 4.76 6.16 -5.64
N LEU A 63 4.76 7.48 -5.90
CA LEU A 63 4.18 8.51 -5.04
C LEU A 63 2.68 8.28 -4.78
N ALA A 64 1.91 7.98 -5.83
CA ALA A 64 0.48 7.71 -5.70
C ALA A 64 0.21 6.52 -4.77
N GLY A 65 1.04 5.46 -4.85
CA GLY A 65 0.90 4.33 -3.94
C GLY A 65 1.38 4.61 -2.53
N THR A 66 2.50 5.31 -2.35
CA THR A 66 2.94 5.74 -1.01
C THR A 66 1.89 6.60 -0.32
N ALA A 67 1.23 7.50 -1.06
CA ALA A 67 0.13 8.30 -0.52
C ALA A 67 -1.05 7.42 -0.09
N ALA A 68 -1.42 6.41 -0.87
CA ALA A 68 -2.47 5.46 -0.50
C ALA A 68 -2.08 4.65 0.76
N ASP A 69 -0.86 4.13 0.83
CA ASP A 69 -0.36 3.36 1.96
C ASP A 69 -0.34 4.19 3.26
N LEU A 70 0.00 5.49 3.17
CA LEU A 70 -0.06 6.42 4.30
C LEU A 70 -1.50 6.62 4.80
N VAL A 71 -2.45 6.82 3.89
CA VAL A 71 -3.87 6.95 4.24
C VAL A 71 -4.38 5.68 4.92
N ASP A 72 -3.99 4.51 4.42
CA ASP A 72 -4.40 3.24 5.00
C ASP A 72 -3.81 3.02 6.38
N LEU A 73 -2.52 3.34 6.57
CA LEU A 73 -1.87 3.25 7.87
C LEU A 73 -2.56 4.16 8.89
N CYS A 74 -2.94 5.37 8.49
CA CYS A 74 -3.73 6.29 9.30
C CYS A 74 -5.12 5.72 9.64
N ALA A 75 -5.82 5.14 8.66
CA ALA A 75 -7.12 4.50 8.88
C ALA A 75 -7.02 3.30 9.83
N ILE A 76 -6.00 2.46 9.66
CA ILE A 76 -5.69 1.33 10.55
C ILE A 76 -5.39 1.84 11.96
N ALA A 77 -4.55 2.88 12.10
CA ALA A 77 -4.20 3.47 13.40
C ALA A 77 -5.42 4.11 14.10
N ALA A 78 -6.35 4.69 13.35
CA ALA A 78 -7.57 5.29 13.89
C ALA A 78 -8.55 4.25 14.47
N THR A 79 -8.44 2.97 14.10
CA THR A 79 -9.26 1.92 14.72
C THR A 79 -8.78 1.63 16.15
N ARG A 80 -9.47 2.20 17.15
CA ARG A 80 -9.11 2.15 18.58
C ARG A 80 -9.37 0.80 19.28
N LYS A 81 -9.35 -0.33 18.55
CA LYS A 81 -9.62 -1.64 19.16
C LYS A 81 -8.33 -2.25 19.73
N PRO A 82 -8.32 -2.76 20.98
CA PRO A 82 -7.19 -3.52 21.48
C PRO A 82 -6.93 -4.74 20.59
N ARG A 83 -5.67 -4.89 20.13
CA ARG A 83 -5.26 -5.92 19.19
C ARG A 83 -4.38 -6.97 19.88
N PRO A 84 -4.62 -8.28 19.67
CA PRO A 84 -3.66 -9.31 20.07
C PRO A 84 -2.33 -9.14 19.33
N LEU A 85 -1.24 -9.62 19.92
CA LEU A 85 0.14 -9.45 19.42
C LEU A 85 0.32 -9.73 17.91
N PRO A 86 -0.26 -10.81 17.32
CA PRO A 86 -0.10 -11.08 15.89
C PRO A 86 -0.65 -9.96 15.00
N LYS A 87 -1.75 -9.31 15.42
CA LYS A 87 -2.34 -8.18 14.68
C LYS A 87 -1.50 -6.91 14.83
N LYS A 88 -0.81 -6.73 15.97
CA LYS A 88 0.16 -5.62 16.13
C LYS A 88 1.37 -5.79 15.20
N ALA A 89 1.90 -7.01 15.08
CA ALA A 89 3.01 -7.30 14.18
C ALA A 89 2.68 -7.00 12.71
N MET A 90 1.46 -7.32 12.25
CA MET A 90 1.01 -6.99 10.90
C MET A 90 0.97 -5.47 10.64
N VAL A 91 0.53 -4.69 11.62
CA VAL A 91 0.47 -3.22 11.52
C VAL A 91 1.88 -2.61 11.48
N VAL A 92 2.80 -3.14 12.29
CA VAL A 92 4.22 -2.75 12.25
C VAL A 92 4.84 -3.10 10.89
N GLY A 93 4.53 -4.29 10.36
CA GLY A 93 4.96 -4.69 9.02
C GLY A 93 4.46 -3.72 7.93
N MET A 94 3.20 -3.29 8.03
CA MET A 94 2.62 -2.28 7.12
C MET A 94 3.35 -0.94 7.24
N ALA A 95 3.64 -0.48 8.45
CA ALA A 95 4.41 0.74 8.67
C ALA A 95 5.82 0.67 8.07
N ALA A 96 6.50 -0.47 8.21
CA ALA A 96 7.82 -0.68 7.60
C ALA A 96 7.75 -0.62 6.06
N ILE A 97 6.70 -1.20 5.45
CA ILE A 97 6.45 -1.10 4.01
C ILE A 97 6.27 0.36 3.59
N VAL A 98 5.41 1.11 4.29
CA VAL A 98 5.15 2.53 4.00
C VAL A 98 6.44 3.35 4.05
N LEU A 99 7.27 3.12 5.07
CA LEU A 99 8.57 3.80 5.20
C LEU A 99 9.52 3.46 4.05
N THR A 100 9.55 2.18 3.63
CA THR A 100 10.37 1.74 2.50
C THR A 100 9.90 2.38 1.19
N ASP A 101 8.59 2.42 0.95
CA ASP A 101 7.99 3.03 -0.23
C ASP A 101 8.24 4.55 -0.27
N ALA A 102 8.17 5.23 0.87
CA ALA A 102 8.50 6.65 0.99
C ALA A 102 9.99 6.94 0.71
N ALA A 103 10.89 6.09 1.19
CA ALA A 103 12.32 6.20 0.92
C ALA A 103 12.61 6.03 -0.58
N LEU A 104 12.05 4.99 -1.20
CA LEU A 104 12.19 4.75 -2.64
C LEU A 104 11.61 5.88 -3.49
N THR A 105 10.42 6.38 -3.14
CA THR A 105 9.81 7.55 -3.80
C THR A 105 10.73 8.76 -3.74
N THR A 106 11.34 9.01 -2.59
CA THR A 106 12.28 10.13 -2.40
C THR A 106 13.51 9.99 -3.29
N LEU A 107 14.04 8.76 -3.45
CA LEU A 107 15.16 8.48 -4.34
C LEU A 107 14.81 8.74 -5.80
N LEU A 108 13.68 8.21 -6.29
CA LEU A 108 13.22 8.42 -7.67
C LEU A 108 12.98 9.90 -7.99
N LEU A 109 12.41 10.65 -7.03
CA LEU A 109 12.20 12.09 -7.19
C LEU A 109 13.53 12.87 -7.22
N ARG A 110 14.56 12.41 -6.50
CA ARG A 110 15.90 13.02 -6.53
C ARG A 110 16.60 12.77 -7.86
N GLU A 111 16.54 11.54 -8.39
CA GLU A 111 17.12 11.18 -9.69
C GLU A 111 16.52 12.03 -10.83
N ARG A 112 15.19 12.23 -10.82
CA ARG A 112 14.53 13.14 -11.77
C ARG A 112 15.02 14.58 -11.72
N ARG A 113 15.40 15.08 -10.53
CA ARG A 113 15.92 16.44 -10.37
C ARG A 113 17.39 16.57 -10.80
N HIS A 114 18.14 15.45 -10.87
CA HIS A 114 19.56 15.44 -11.19
C HIS A 114 19.92 14.30 -12.16
N PRO A 115 19.48 14.35 -13.43
CA PRO A 115 19.65 13.25 -14.38
C PRO A 115 21.11 12.93 -14.78
N GLY A 116 22.10 13.75 -14.38
CA GLY A 116 23.50 13.61 -14.81
C GLY A 116 24.51 13.14 -13.75
N ARG A 117 24.06 12.62 -12.60
CA ARG A 117 24.97 12.29 -11.47
C ARG A 117 25.38 10.82 -11.35
N THR A 118 24.80 9.93 -12.15
CA THR A 118 25.01 8.47 -12.09
C THR A 118 25.92 7.91 -13.17
N GLU A 119 26.48 8.74 -14.07
CA GLU A 119 27.39 8.33 -15.15
C GLU A 119 28.87 8.74 -14.93
N ARG A 120 29.34 8.89 -13.68
CA ARG A 120 30.76 9.14 -13.40
C ARG A 120 31.35 8.12 -12.45
#